data_AF-C5C3Y4-F1
#
_entry.id   AF-C5C3Y4-F1
#
_cell.length_a   1.000
_cell.length_b   1.000
_cell.length_c   1.000
_cell.angle_alpha   90.00
_cell.angle_beta   90.00
_cell.angle_gamma   90.00
#
_symmetry.space_group_name_H-M   'P 1'
#
loop_
_entity.id
_entity.type
_entity.pdbx_description
1 polymer ?
#
loop_
_entity_poly.entity_id
_entity_poly.type
_entity_poly.pdbx_seq_one_letter_code
_entity_poly.pdbx_strand_id
1 'polypeptide(L)'
;MTVEVSPDEFPDEIRLWWDVSTRLTECADVVEALVPVERAFTFLGDATALQYEGVRTHAWVLLVQGAHAARDIAESLRQTHVTYLTTDESAKARLDGMGNGS
;
A
#
# COMPACT_ATOMS: atom_id res chain seq x y z
N MET A 1 0.47 17.69 -21.68
CA MET A 1 0.47 18.12 -20.28
C MET A 1 1.68 17.48 -19.63
N THR A 2 2.71 18.25 -19.33
CA THR A 2 3.83 17.80 -18.50
C THR A 2 3.39 17.91 -17.05
N VAL A 3 3.33 16.79 -16.35
CA VAL A 3 3.09 16.77 -14.90
C VAL A 3 4.45 17.02 -14.27
N GLU A 4 4.66 18.22 -13.72
CA GLU A 4 5.79 18.49 -12.83
C GLU A 4 5.45 17.90 -11.47
N VAL A 5 6.12 16.80 -11.11
CA VAL A 5 6.07 16.25 -9.75
C VAL A 5 7.29 16.78 -9.02
N SER A 6 7.08 17.43 -7.88
CA SER A 6 8.19 17.86 -7.03
C SER A 6 8.88 16.61 -6.47
N PRO A 7 10.18 16.40 -6.73
CA PRO A 7 10.92 15.23 -6.21
C PRO A 7 10.86 15.14 -4.68
N ASP A 8 10.74 16.29 -4.02
CA ASP A 8 10.70 16.42 -2.56
C ASP A 8 9.40 15.87 -1.95
N GLU A 9 8.33 15.67 -2.74
CA GLU A 9 7.05 15.16 -2.27
C GLU A 9 6.99 13.61 -2.29
N PHE A 10 7.87 12.95 -3.05
CA PHE A 10 7.91 11.48 -3.14
C PHE A 10 8.09 10.78 -1.79
N PRO A 11 9.03 11.19 -0.92
CA PRO A 11 9.23 10.51 0.37
C PRO A 11 7.96 10.47 1.23
N ASP A 12 7.23 11.59 1.29
CA ASP A 12 6.01 11.70 2.07
C ASP A 12 4.87 10.87 1.45
N GLU A 13 4.71 10.91 0.13
CA GLU A 13 3.69 10.11 -0.54
C GLU A 13 3.95 8.60 -0.41
N ILE A 14 5.20 8.16 -0.59
CA ILE A 14 5.62 6.76 -0.37
C ILE A 14 5.27 6.33 1.05
N ARG A 15 5.59 7.17 2.05
CA ARG A 15 5.28 6.88 3.46
C ARG A 15 3.78 6.76 3.69
N LEU A 16 2.96 7.65 3.11
CA LEU A 16 1.50 7.60 3.24
C LEU A 16 0.92 6.30 2.65
N TRP A 17 1.41 5.84 1.50
CA TRP A 17 0.98 4.57 0.92
C TRP A 17 1.39 3.36 1.76
N TRP A 18 2.58 3.38 2.37
CA TRP A 18 2.97 2.38 3.36
C TRP A 18 2.05 2.39 4.59
N ASP A 19 1.73 3.57 5.13
CA ASP A 19 0.81 3.71 6.27
C ASP A 19 -0.59 3.17 5.93
N VAL A 20 -1.09 3.41 4.71
CA VAL A 20 -2.35 2.84 4.22
C VAL A 20 -2.28 1.31 4.19
N SER A 21 -1.19 0.74 3.65
CA SER A 21 -0.98 -0.71 3.64
C SER A 21 -1.03 -1.30 5.04
N THR A 22 -0.29 -0.72 5.99
CA THR A 22 -0.26 -1.15 7.39
C THR A 22 -1.65 -1.11 8.04
N ARG A 23 -2.38 0.00 7.88
CA ARG A 23 -3.73 0.13 8.47
C ARG A 23 -4.73 -0.87 7.88
N LEU A 24 -4.61 -1.21 6.59
CA LEU A 24 -5.45 -2.23 5.96
C LEU A 24 -5.12 -3.63 6.49
N THR A 25 -3.84 -3.94 6.72
CA THR A 25 -3.42 -5.18 7.40
C THR A 25 -3.99 -5.24 8.82
N GLU A 26 -3.86 -4.18 9.61
CA GLU A 26 -4.44 -4.12 10.96
C GLU A 26 -5.97 -4.33 10.95
N CYS A 27 -6.67 -3.73 9.98
CA CYS A 27 -8.10 -3.96 9.80
C CYS A 27 -8.40 -5.43 9.44
N ALA A 28 -7.57 -6.05 8.61
CA ALA A 28 -7.73 -7.46 8.25
C ALA A 28 -7.57 -8.36 9.49
N ASP A 29 -6.58 -8.10 10.33
CA ASP A 29 -6.35 -8.85 11.58
C ASP A 29 -7.57 -8.74 12.52
N VAL A 30 -8.15 -7.54 12.62
CA VAL A 30 -9.38 -7.33 13.40
C VAL A 30 -10.55 -8.15 12.83
N VAL A 31 -10.76 -8.12 11.51
CA VAL A 31 -11.83 -8.89 10.85
C VAL A 31 -11.60 -10.39 10.99
N GLU A 32 -10.37 -10.85 10.91
CA GLU A 32 -10.01 -12.26 11.13
C GLU A 32 -10.38 -12.71 12.55
N ALA A 33 -10.15 -11.86 13.54
CA ALA A 33 -10.47 -12.13 14.94
C ALA A 33 -11.98 -12.06 15.27
N LEU A 34 -12.83 -11.60 14.35
CA LEU A 34 -14.28 -11.61 14.55
C LEU A 34 -14.80 -13.04 14.54
N VAL A 35 -15.03 -13.61 15.72
CA VAL A 35 -15.65 -14.93 15.83
C VAL A 35 -17.16 -14.81 16.01
N PRO A 36 -17.94 -15.71 15.39
CA PRO A 36 -19.37 -15.79 15.67
C PRO A 36 -19.58 -16.10 17.15
N VAL A 37 -20.46 -15.35 17.82
CA VAL A 37 -20.86 -15.66 19.20
C VAL A 37 -21.61 -16.99 19.17
N GLU A 38 -20.98 -18.08 19.63
CA GLU A 38 -21.50 -19.46 19.52
C GLU A 38 -22.98 -19.59 19.91
N ARG A 39 -23.40 -18.91 20.98
CA ARG A 39 -24.80 -18.93 21.46
C ARG A 39 -25.82 -18.29 20.51
N ALA A 40 -25.42 -17.34 19.67
CA ALA A 40 -26.31 -16.68 18.71
C ALA A 40 -26.61 -17.60 17.52
N PHE A 41 -25.64 -18.41 17.09
CA PHE A 41 -25.76 -19.27 15.93
C PHE A 41 -26.42 -20.61 16.23
N THR A 42 -26.36 -21.10 17.48
CA THR A 42 -27.13 -22.28 17.89
C THR A 42 -28.65 -22.11 17.75
N PHE A 43 -29.16 -20.86 17.79
CA PHE A 43 -30.59 -20.56 17.61
C PHE A 43 -30.97 -20.31 16.14
N LEU A 44 -30.06 -19.72 15.35
CA LEU A 44 -30.29 -19.35 13.95
C LEU A 44 -30.02 -20.50 12.96
N GLY A 45 -29.21 -21.48 13.37
CA GLY A 45 -28.85 -22.65 12.58
C GLY A 45 -27.60 -22.47 11.71
N ASP A 46 -27.07 -23.59 11.21
CA ASP A 46 -25.76 -23.68 10.54
C ASP A 46 -25.66 -22.81 9.28
N ALA A 47 -26.78 -22.61 8.56
CA ALA A 47 -26.80 -21.80 7.34
C ALA A 47 -26.43 -20.32 7.62
N THR A 48 -26.89 -19.76 8.74
CA THR A 48 -26.57 -18.38 9.12
C THR A 48 -25.12 -18.25 9.57
N ALA A 49 -24.58 -19.27 10.25
CA ALA A 49 -23.16 -19.30 10.62
C ALA A 49 -22.25 -19.33 9.39
N LEU A 50 -22.57 -20.16 8.40
CA LEU A 50 -21.85 -20.22 7.13
C LEU A 50 -21.92 -18.90 6.36
N GLN A 51 -23.09 -18.24 6.34
CA GLN A 51 -23.23 -16.94 5.68
C GLN A 51 -22.40 -15.86 6.39
N TYR A 52 -22.38 -15.85 7.73
CA TYR A 52 -21.54 -14.94 8.51
C TYR A 52 -20.06 -15.16 8.20
N GLU A 53 -19.59 -16.41 8.25
CA GLU A 53 -18.20 -16.75 7.92
C GLU A 53 -17.84 -16.37 6.48
N GLY A 54 -18.75 -16.54 5.53
CA GLY A 54 -18.57 -16.12 4.14
C GLY A 54 -18.38 -14.60 4.02
N VAL A 55 -19.20 -13.80 4.71
CA VAL A 55 -19.07 -12.33 4.72
C VAL A 55 -17.76 -11.89 5.38
N ARG A 56 -17.42 -12.47 6.54
CA ARG A 56 -16.18 -12.18 7.26
C ARG A 56 -14.96 -12.48 6.39
N THR A 57 -14.92 -13.67 5.80
CA THR A 57 -13.83 -14.11 4.91
C THR A 57 -13.73 -13.20 3.69
N HIS A 58 -14.84 -12.83 3.08
CA HIS A 58 -14.83 -11.92 1.93
C HIS A 58 -14.27 -10.54 2.29
N ALA A 59 -14.68 -9.97 3.43
CA ALA A 59 -14.15 -8.69 3.91
C ALA A 59 -12.64 -8.77 4.20
N TRP A 60 -12.19 -9.84 4.86
CA TRP A 60 -10.77 -10.09 5.12
C TRP A 60 -9.95 -10.13 3.82
N VAL A 61 -10.42 -10.86 2.80
CA VAL A 61 -9.74 -10.95 1.49
C VAL A 61 -9.59 -9.58 0.85
N LEU A 62 -10.64 -8.75 0.86
CA LEU A 62 -10.59 -7.40 0.27
C LEU A 62 -9.60 -6.49 1.00
N LEU A 63 -9.53 -6.57 2.33
CA LEU A 63 -8.58 -5.78 3.13
C LEU A 63 -7.13 -6.19 2.85
N VAL A 64 -6.85 -7.49 2.79
CA VAL A 64 -5.53 -8.03 2.45
C VAL A 64 -5.12 -7.62 1.04
N GLN A 65 -6.03 -7.75 0.05
CA GLN A 65 -5.77 -7.31 -1.32
C GLN A 65 -5.50 -5.80 -1.41
N GLY A 66 -6.27 -4.99 -0.68
CA GLY A 66 -6.04 -3.54 -0.59
C GLY A 66 -4.68 -3.21 0.03
N ALA A 67 -4.29 -3.93 1.10
CA ALA A 67 -2.99 -3.74 1.75
C ALA A 67 -1.84 -4.04 0.78
N HIS A 68 -1.94 -5.12 0.01
CA HIS A 68 -0.94 -5.45 -1.03
C HIS A 68 -0.89 -4.39 -2.13
N ALA A 69 -2.03 -3.95 -2.65
CA ALA A 69 -2.08 -2.92 -3.68
C ALA A 69 -1.45 -1.60 -3.21
N ALA A 70 -1.74 -1.16 -1.98
CA ALA A 70 -1.13 0.04 -1.39
C ALA A 70 0.40 -0.09 -1.27
N ARG A 71 0.89 -1.27 -0.88
CA ARG A 71 2.32 -1.57 -0.80
C ARG A 71 3.00 -1.54 -2.18
N ASP A 72 2.36 -2.10 -3.19
CA ASP A 72 2.88 -2.12 -4.56
C ASP A 72 2.95 -0.71 -5.16
N ILE A 73 1.99 0.16 -4.82
CA ILE A 73 2.02 1.58 -5.18
C ILE A 73 3.20 2.29 -4.50
N ALA A 74 3.39 2.10 -3.19
CA ALA A 74 4.51 2.68 -2.44
C ALA A 74 5.86 2.28 -3.03
N GLU A 75 6.00 1.01 -3.41
CA GLU A 75 7.22 0.48 -4.04
C GLU A 75 7.45 1.04 -5.45
N SER A 76 6.38 1.18 -6.23
CA SER A 76 6.45 1.79 -7.58
C SER A 76 6.87 3.27 -7.50
N LEU A 77 6.35 4.02 -6.53
CA LEU A 77 6.76 5.40 -6.27
C LEU A 77 8.21 5.47 -5.80
N ARG A 78 8.64 4.55 -4.92
CA ARG A 78 10.04 4.44 -4.49
C ARG A 78 10.98 4.21 -5.66
N GLN A 79 10.64 3.28 -6.56
CA GLN A 79 11.45 3.00 -7.75
C GLN A 79 11.52 4.21 -8.69
N THR A 80 10.41 4.95 -8.83
CA THR A 80 10.35 6.19 -9.61
C THR A 80 11.25 7.26 -9.00
N HIS A 81 11.19 7.46 -7.69
CA HIS A 81 12.02 8.43 -6.97
C HIS A 81 13.52 8.13 -7.10
N VAL A 82 13.93 6.87 -6.93
CA VAL A 82 15.33 6.44 -7.13
C VAL A 82 15.80 6.71 -8.56
N THR A 83 14.94 6.41 -9.55
CA THR A 83 15.26 6.65 -10.97
C THR A 83 15.44 8.14 -11.25
N TYR A 84 14.62 8.99 -10.63
CA TYR A 84 14.77 10.45 -10.74
C TYR A 84 16.10 10.93 -10.15
N LEU A 85 16.41 10.57 -8.89
CA LEU A 85 17.63 11.00 -8.20
C LEU A 85 18.90 10.56 -8.96
N THR A 86 18.94 9.31 -9.42
CA THR A 86 20.09 8.80 -10.19
C THR A 86 20.26 9.50 -11.53
N THR A 87 19.16 9.88 -12.19
CA THR A 87 19.20 10.66 -13.44
C THR A 87 19.69 12.08 -13.20
N ASP A 88 19.23 12.73 -12.13
CA ASP A 88 19.66 14.08 -11.75
C ASP A 88 21.15 14.12 -11.38
N GLU A 89 21.63 13.18 -10.55
CA GLU A 89 23.05 13.03 -10.24
C GLU A 89 23.90 12.80 -11.49
N SER A 90 23.43 11.93 -12.40
CA SER A 90 24.10 11.67 -13.67
C SER A 90 24.11 12.88 -14.61
N ALA A 91 23.12 13.77 -14.52
CA ALA A 91 23.06 15.01 -15.29
C ALA A 91 24.02 16.06 -14.71
N LYS A 92 24.04 16.23 -13.38
CA LYS A 92 24.98 17.09 -12.66
C LYS A 92 26.44 16.71 -12.93
N ALA A 93 26.77 15.42 -12.82
CA ALA A 93 28.12 14.93 -13.11
C ALA A 93 28.59 15.22 -14.56
N ARG A 94 27.68 15.19 -15.54
CA ARG A 94 27.99 15.56 -16.93
C ARG A 94 28.26 17.06 -17.08
N LEU A 95 27.49 17.91 -16.40
CA LEU A 95 27.68 19.36 -16.43
C LEU A 95 28.99 19.77 -15.75
N ASP A 96 29.31 19.19 -14.59
CA ASP A 96 30.56 19.47 -13.87
C ASP A 96 31.79 18.98 -14.64
N GLY A 97 31.68 17.82 -15.31
CA GLY A 97 32.74 17.29 -16.19
C GLY A 97 33.01 18.16 -17.43
N MET A 98 32.01 18.91 -17.92
CA MET A 98 32.18 19.85 -19.04
C MET A 98 32.75 21.21 -18.58
N GLY A 99 32.52 21.63 -17.33
CA GLY A 99 32.99 22.90 -16.78
C GLY A 99 34.50 22.96 -16.47
N ASN A 100 35.14 21.83 -16.19
CA ASN A 100 36.57 21.75 -15.85
C ASN A 100 37.51 21.57 -17.05
N GLY A 101 37.01 21.73 -18.29
CA GLY A 101 37.77 21.57 -19.52
C GLY A 101 38.03 22.85 -20.32
N SER A 102 37.76 24.04 -19.77
CA SER A 102 37.98 25.36 -20.42
C SER A 102 39.10 26.15 -19.77
#